data_AF-A0A968HL19-F1
#
_entry.id   AF-A0A968HL19-F1
#
_cell.length_a   1.000
_cell.length_b   1.000
_cell.length_c   1.000
_cell.angle_alpha   90.00
_cell.angle_beta   90.00
_cell.angle_gamma   90.00
#
_symmetry.space_group_name_H-M   'P 1'
#
loop_
_entity.id
_entity.type
_entity.pdbx_description
1 polymer ?
#
loop_
_entity_poly.entity_id
_entity_poly.type
_entity_poly.pdbx_seq_one_letter_code
_entity_poly.pdbx_strand_id
1 'polypeptide(L)' 'MTSADSGSTSTTAIAALRLEHETHPASLYVTLSFGVASVVPSQQATAQTLLNLADQMLYRAKRSGRDRYEAMGD' A
#
# COMPACT_ATOMS: atom_id res chain seq x y z
N MET A 1 14.17 13.89 -13.75
CA MET A 1 13.00 13.16 -14.26
C MET A 1 13.43 11.73 -14.49
N THR A 2 13.53 10.96 -13.41
CA THR A 2 13.85 9.53 -13.44
C THR A 2 12.96 8.90 -12.38
N SER A 3 11.80 8.45 -12.83
CA SER A 3 10.86 7.64 -12.06
C SER A 3 11.50 6.27 -11.87
N ALA A 4 12.36 6.15 -10.85
CA ALA A 4 12.97 4.89 -10.49
C ALA A 4 11.95 4.07 -9.70
N ASP A 5 11.31 3.16 -10.44
CA ASP A 5 10.63 1.95 -10.00
C ASP A 5 11.03 1.51 -8.57
N SER A 6 10.24 1.95 -7.58
CA SER A 6 10.31 1.47 -6.19
C SER A 6 9.13 0.54 -5.89
N GLY A 7 8.46 0.04 -6.93
CA GLY A 7 7.30 -0.81 -6.80
C GLY A 7 7.67 -2.22 -6.35
N SER A 8 7.07 -2.65 -5.24
CA SER A 8 6.60 -4.04 -5.04
C SER A 8 7.50 -5.07 -4.36
N THR A 9 8.52 -4.70 -3.56
CA THR A 9 9.30 -5.73 -2.85
C THR A 9 8.47 -6.48 -1.79
N SER A 10 7.62 -5.78 -1.03
CA SER A 10 6.84 -6.39 0.07
C SER A 10 5.64 -7.22 -0.39
N THR A 11 4.97 -6.85 -1.49
CA THR A 11 3.87 -7.65 -2.06
C THR A 11 4.40 -8.97 -2.64
N THR A 12 5.57 -8.93 -3.26
CA THR A 12 6.21 -10.10 -3.90
C THR A 12 6.55 -11.19 -2.87
N ALA A 13 7.05 -10.82 -1.69
CA ALA A 13 7.43 -11.79 -0.66
C ALA A 13 6.21 -12.58 -0.12
N ILE A 14 5.08 -11.91 0.11
CA ILE A 14 3.86 -12.57 0.58
C ILE A 14 3.20 -13.39 -0.53
N ALA A 15 3.18 -12.87 -1.77
CA ALA A 15 2.70 -13.64 -2.92
C ALA A 15 3.50 -14.93 -3.14
N ALA A 16 4.81 -14.91 -2.89
CA ALA A 16 5.67 -16.09 -3.02
C ALA A 16 5.34 -17.22 -2.02
N LEU A 17 4.74 -16.90 -0.86
CA LEU A 17 4.33 -17.91 0.12
C LEU A 17 3.14 -18.76 -0.35
N ARG A 18 2.37 -18.28 -1.34
CA ARG A 18 1.18 -18.96 -1.90
C ARG A 18 0.24 -19.51 -0.81
N LEU A 19 0.02 -18.71 0.23
CA LEU A 19 -0.90 -19.06 1.30
C LEU A 19 -2.31 -19.07 0.74
N GLU A 20 -2.95 -20.24 0.72
CA GLU A 20 -4.31 -20.39 0.18
C GLU A 20 -5.31 -19.55 0.96
N HIS A 21 -6.20 -18.89 0.23
CA HIS A 21 -7.25 -18.06 0.80
C HIS A 21 -8.62 -18.60 0.40
N GLU A 22 -8.98 -19.76 0.96
CA GLU A 22 -10.16 -20.55 0.60
C GLU A 22 -11.50 -19.78 0.62
N THR A 23 -11.58 -18.70 1.38
CA THR A 23 -12.82 -17.95 1.62
C THR A 23 -12.96 -16.68 0.77
N HIS A 24 -12.00 -16.36 -0.11
CA HIS A 24 -12.02 -15.11 -0.86
C HIS A 24 -12.16 -15.31 -2.36
N PRO A 25 -13.30 -14.91 -2.97
CA PRO A 25 -13.59 -15.22 -4.37
C PRO A 25 -12.72 -14.43 -5.38
N ALA A 26 -12.06 -13.36 -4.94
CA ALA A 26 -11.24 -12.50 -5.82
C ALA A 26 -9.79 -12.95 -5.99
N SER A 27 -9.26 -13.86 -5.15
CA SER A 27 -7.88 -14.35 -5.24
C SER A 27 -7.76 -15.70 -4.54
N LEU A 28 -7.03 -16.65 -5.16
CA LEU A 28 -6.74 -17.96 -4.59
C LEU A 28 -5.73 -17.90 -3.44
N TYR A 29 -4.92 -16.83 -3.41
CA TYR A 29 -3.87 -16.64 -2.42
C TYR A 29 -4.05 -15.36 -1.63
N VAL A 30 -3.52 -15.34 -0.41
CA VAL A 30 -3.46 -14.16 0.43
C VAL A 30 -2.62 -13.08 -0.26
N THR A 31 -3.18 -11.88 -0.34
CA THR A 31 -2.52 -10.68 -0.86
C THR A 31 -2.56 -9.55 0.16
N LEU A 32 -1.77 -8.49 -0.06
CA LEU A 32 -1.74 -7.32 0.82
C LEU A 32 -2.02 -6.05 0.06
N SER A 33 -2.60 -5.07 0.75
CA SER A 33 -2.74 -3.71 0.24
C SER A 33 -2.03 -2.76 1.18
N PHE A 34 -1.40 -1.73 0.62
CA PHE A 34 -0.57 -0.80 1.37
C PHE A 34 -0.95 0.65 1.03
N GLY A 35 -0.78 1.53 2.01
CA GLY A 35 -0.84 2.97 1.81
C GLY A 35 0.47 3.59 2.25
N VAL A 36 1.09 4.36 1.35
CA VAL A 36 2.41 4.96 1.58
C VAL A 36 2.29 6.48 1.59
N ALA A 37 2.84 7.11 2.61
CA ALA A 37 2.92 8.55 2.70
C ALA A 37 4.32 8.97 3.17
N SER A 38 4.77 10.13 2.68
CA SER A 38 5.99 10.79 3.10
C SER A 38 5.73 12.29 3.19
N VAL A 39 6.22 12.92 4.25
CA VAL A 39 6.05 14.36 4.47
C VAL A 39 7.37 14.94 4.96
N VAL A 40 7.65 16.18 4.57
CA VAL A 40 8.75 16.95 5.17
C VAL A 40 8.27 17.42 6.55
N PRO A 41 9.03 17.14 7.64
CA PRO A 41 8.66 17.60 8.97
C PRO A 41 8.49 19.12 9.02
N SER A 42 7.39 19.57 9.59
CA SER A 42 7.07 20.99 9.79
C SER A 42 6.19 21.15 11.03
N GLN A 43 6.00 22.38 11.51
CA GLN A 43 5.11 22.63 12.65
C GLN A 43 3.67 22.14 12.42
N GLN A 44 3.23 22.06 11.17
CA GLN A 44 1.87 21.61 10.81
C GLN A 44 1.82 20.11 10.50
N ALA A 45 2.96 19.49 10.16
CA ALA A 45 3.06 18.07 9.83
C ALA A 45 3.37 17.26 11.11
N THR A 46 2.31 16.79 11.75
CA THR A 46 2.42 15.89 12.91
C THR A 46 2.57 14.43 12.46
N ALA A 47 3.05 13.57 13.37
CA ALA A 47 3.04 12.12 13.13
C ALA A 47 1.62 11.60 12.84
N GLN A 48 0.60 12.17 13.50
CA GLN A 48 -0.80 11.81 13.24
C GLN A 48 -1.23 12.18 11.82
N THR A 49 -0.78 13.33 11.31
CA THR A 49 -1.04 13.74 9.92
C THR A 49 -0.43 12.74 8.94
N LEU A 50 0.82 12.30 9.18
CA LEU A 50 1.49 11.30 8.35
C LEU A 50 0.75 9.95 8.35
N LEU A 51 0.33 9.47 9.53
CA LEU A 51 -0.45 8.23 9.65
C LEU A 51 -1.79 8.33 8.91
N ASN A 52 -2.51 9.44 9.10
CA ASN A 52 -3.79 9.67 8.43
C ASN A 52 -3.64 9.69 6.89
N LEU A 53 -2.52 10.19 6.37
CA LEU A 53 -2.23 10.17 4.94
C LEU A 53 -1.94 8.75 4.45
N ALA A 54 -1.14 7.98 5.19
CA ALA A 54 -0.88 6.58 4.87
C ALA A 54 -2.18 5.75 4.87
N ASP A 55 -3.05 5.94 5.85
CA ASP A 55 -4.36 5.26 5.92
C ASP A 55 -5.28 5.64 4.76
N GLN A 56 -5.28 6.90 4.34
CA GLN A 56 -6.03 7.33 3.16
C GLN A 56 -5.56 6.60 1.89
N MET A 57 -4.24 6.47 1.71
CA MET A 57 -3.69 5.73 0.59
C MET A 57 -4.00 4.23 0.69
N LEU A 58 -3.98 3.64 1.89
CA LEU A 58 -4.35 2.25 2.10
C LEU A 58 -5.81 2.02 1.73
N TYR A 59 -6.68 2.95 2.10
CA TYR A 59 -8.09 2.89 1.78
C TYR A 59 -8.34 3.05 0.27
N ARG A 60 -7.58 3.92 -0.40
CA ARG A 60 -7.57 4.01 -1.86
C ARG A 60 -7.15 2.69 -2.50
N ALA A 61 -6.05 2.08 -2.06
CA ALA A 61 -5.57 0.80 -2.60
C ALA A 61 -6.64 -0.30 -2.48
N LYS A 62 -7.33 -0.35 -1.33
CA LYS A 62 -8.45 -1.30 -1.12
C LYS A 62 -9.63 -1.05 -2.05
N ARG A 63 -9.94 0.21 -2.37
CA ARG A 63 -11.04 0.58 -3.29
C ARG A 63 -10.66 0.42 -4.76
N SER A 64 -9.39 0.60 -5.10
CA SER A 64 -8.84 0.44 -6.47
C SER A 64 -8.62 -1.03 -6.87
N GLY A 65 -9.17 -1.99 -6.14
CA GLY A 65 -9.08 -3.43 -6.48
C GLY A 65 -8.11 -4.25 -5.64
N ARG A 66 -7.55 -3.71 -4.55
CA ARG A 66 -6.65 -4.42 -3.62
C ARG A 66 -5.37 -4.91 -4.31
N ASP A 67 -4.60 -5.73 -3.61
CA ASP A 67 -3.32 -6.32 -4.05
C ASP A 67 -2.38 -5.30 -4.72
N ARG A 68 -2.23 -4.13 -4.07
CA ARG A 68 -1.44 -3.00 -4.58
C ARG A 68 -1.07 -2.06 -3.44
N TYR A 69 -0.15 -1.15 -3.74
CA TYR A 69 0.04 0.04 -2.93
C TYR A 69 -0.47 1.27 -3.68
N GLU A 70 -0.79 2.31 -2.93
CA GLU A 70 -0.97 3.67 -3.44
C GLU A 70 -0.04 4.58 -2.63
N ALA A 71 0.58 5.57 -3.27
CA ALA A 71 1.41 6.55 -2.60
C ALA A 71 0.92 7.99 -2.83
N MET A 72 1.22 8.86 -1.86
CA MET A 72 0.93 10.29 -1.99
C MET A 72 1.82 10.91 -3.07
N GLY A 73 1.22 11.29 -4.21
CA GLY A 73 1.91 11.97 -5.32
C GLY A 73 2.01 11.17 -6.63
N ASP A 74 1.42 9.97 -6.68
CA ASP A 74 1.22 9.18 -7.91
C ASP A 74 0.05 9.68 -8.77
#